data_AF-A0A5C4NKP1-F1
#
_entry.id   AF-A0A5C4NKP1-F1
#
_cell.length_a   1.000
_cell.length_b   1.000
_cell.length_c   1.000
_cell.angle_alpha   90.00
_cell.angle_beta   90.00
_cell.angle_gamma   90.00
#
_symmetry.space_group_name_H-M   'P 1'
#
loop_
_entity.id
_entity.type
_entity.pdbx_description
1 polymer ?
#
loop_
_entity_poly.entity_id
_entity_poly.type
_entity_poly.pdbx_seq_one_letter_code
_entity_poly.pdbx_strand_id
1 'polypeptide(L)'
;MQNRDETDKIITRAALPGDVEAMLACDAYAQAHASRGDAVRAAVGQGHCQVAIRAGQVAGYVLTRDDFFDYGFVSLVVVSPAHQRRGVGVRLLAAAEAACQTDKIFTSTNQSNLAAQRLFASAGFVRSGQIDHLDEGDPELVYMKWCR
;
A
#
# COMPACT_ATOMS: atom_id res chain seq x y z
N MET A 1 -27.54 2.63 21.76
CA MET A 1 -26.09 2.44 21.97
C MET A 1 -25.56 1.74 20.71
N GLN A 2 -25.27 2.49 19.65
CA GLN A 2 -24.73 1.91 18.41
C GLN A 2 -23.32 1.39 18.70
N ASN A 3 -23.08 0.12 18.39
CA ASN A 3 -21.84 -0.59 18.65
C ASN A 3 -20.66 0.17 18.03
N ARG A 4 -19.76 0.71 18.87
CA ARG A 4 -18.50 1.33 18.45
C ARG A 4 -17.63 0.40 17.58
N ASP A 5 -17.84 -0.92 17.67
CA ASP A 5 -17.12 -1.93 16.90
C ASP A 5 -17.43 -1.91 15.38
N GLU A 6 -18.66 -1.56 14.97
CA GLU A 6 -18.98 -1.52 13.53
C GLU A 6 -18.38 -0.30 12.84
N THR A 7 -18.26 0.83 13.57
CA THR A 7 -17.68 2.07 13.06
C THR A 7 -16.16 2.01 12.90
N ASP A 8 -15.49 1.08 13.59
CA ASP A 8 -14.03 0.95 13.59
C ASP A 8 -13.48 -0.11 12.63
N LYS A 9 -14.38 -0.81 11.90
CA LYS A 9 -14.01 -1.80 10.88
C LYS A 9 -13.23 -1.14 9.73
N ILE A 10 -12.14 -1.79 9.33
CA ILE A 10 -11.38 -1.41 8.13
C ILE A 10 -11.99 -2.12 6.93
N ILE A 11 -12.49 -1.34 5.97
CA ILE A 11 -13.04 -1.83 4.71
C ILE A 11 -12.05 -1.48 3.61
N THR A 12 -11.70 -2.46 2.79
CA THR A 12 -10.83 -2.28 1.62
C THR A 12 -11.59 -2.56 0.34
N ARG A 13 -11.36 -1.76 -0.69
CA ARG A 13 -11.94 -1.92 -2.02
C ARG A 13 -11.07 -1.25 -3.08
N ALA A 14 -11.36 -1.52 -4.35
CA ALA A 14 -10.79 -0.77 -5.46
C ALA A 14 -11.10 0.73 -5.27
N ALA A 15 -10.09 1.56 -5.49
CA ALA A 15 -10.24 3.01 -5.46
C ALA A 15 -10.96 3.47 -6.74
N LEU A 16 -11.81 4.49 -6.58
CA LEU A 16 -12.52 5.15 -7.66
C LEU A 16 -11.96 6.57 -7.86
N PRO A 17 -12.19 7.21 -9.02
CA PRO A 17 -11.73 8.58 -9.25
C PRO A 17 -12.17 9.57 -8.16
N GLY A 18 -13.37 9.37 -7.59
CA GLY A 18 -13.89 10.19 -6.50
C GLY A 18 -13.16 10.04 -5.16
N ASP A 19 -12.36 8.99 -4.95
CA ASP A 19 -11.57 8.80 -3.72
C ASP A 19 -10.25 9.58 -3.74
N VAL A 20 -9.77 9.96 -4.92
CA VAL A 20 -8.40 10.48 -5.12
C VAL A 20 -8.11 11.68 -4.23
N GLU A 21 -9.02 12.65 -4.15
CA GLU A 21 -8.82 13.85 -3.34
C GLU A 21 -8.60 13.50 -1.86
N ALA A 22 -9.44 12.61 -1.31
CA ALA A 22 -9.34 12.17 0.08
C ALA A 22 -8.09 11.31 0.33
N MET A 23 -7.66 10.52 -0.66
CA MET A 23 -6.40 9.76 -0.60
C MET A 23 -5.19 10.69 -0.55
N LEU A 24 -5.14 11.72 -1.40
CA LEU A 24 -4.04 12.69 -1.40
C LEU A 24 -4.04 13.52 -0.12
N ALA A 25 -5.20 13.86 0.43
CA ALA A 25 -5.30 14.53 1.72
C ALA A 25 -4.73 13.66 2.88
N CYS A 26 -4.82 12.33 2.79
CA CYS A 26 -4.28 11.41 3.80
C CYS A 26 -2.76 11.20 3.70
N ASP A 27 -2.16 11.55 2.56
CA ASP A 27 -0.74 11.38 2.25
C ASP A 27 0.02 12.69 2.40
N ALA A 28 0.71 12.87 3.53
CA ALA A 28 1.51 14.05 3.79
C ALA A 28 2.60 14.29 2.72
N TYR A 29 3.12 13.23 2.10
CA TYR A 29 4.10 13.36 1.02
C TYR A 29 3.45 13.96 -0.23
N ALA A 30 2.21 13.53 -0.55
CA ALA A 30 1.46 14.04 -1.69
C ALA A 30 1.15 15.53 -1.59
N GLN A 31 0.95 16.04 -0.37
CA GLN A 31 0.71 17.47 -0.14
C GLN A 31 1.91 18.34 -0.53
N ALA A 32 3.12 17.79 -0.47
CA ALA A 32 4.36 18.50 -0.82
C ALA A 32 4.89 18.16 -2.22
N HIS A 33 4.41 17.07 -2.85
CA HIS A 33 4.97 16.56 -4.10
C HIS A 33 3.86 16.24 -5.11
N ALA A 34 3.65 17.16 -6.07
CA ALA A 34 2.60 17.04 -7.08
C ALA A 34 2.68 15.74 -7.90
N SER A 35 3.88 15.22 -8.15
CA SER A 35 4.12 13.95 -8.86
C SER A 35 3.43 12.75 -8.22
N ARG A 36 3.23 12.77 -6.88
CA ARG A 36 2.46 11.75 -6.18
C ARG A 36 0.98 11.77 -6.60
N GLY A 37 0.42 12.96 -6.82
CA GLY A 37 -0.95 13.13 -7.30
C GLY A 37 -1.18 12.51 -8.67
N ASP A 38 -0.24 12.72 -9.59
CA ASP A 38 -0.33 12.17 -10.95
C ASP A 38 -0.21 10.64 -10.94
N ALA A 39 0.73 10.09 -10.17
CA ALA A 39 0.88 8.65 -10.00
C ALA A 39 -0.38 7.99 -9.42
N VAL A 40 -0.99 8.61 -8.40
CA VAL A 40 -2.24 8.10 -7.80
C VAL A 40 -3.40 8.15 -8.81
N ARG A 41 -3.57 9.26 -9.54
CA ARG A 41 -4.62 9.37 -10.56
C ARG A 41 -4.46 8.32 -11.67
N ALA A 42 -3.24 8.14 -12.16
CA ALA A 42 -2.94 7.13 -13.19
C ALA A 42 -3.26 5.72 -12.69
N ALA A 43 -2.80 5.37 -11.49
CA ALA A 43 -3.06 4.06 -10.90
C ALA A 43 -4.55 3.80 -10.67
N VAL A 44 -5.32 4.80 -10.21
CA VAL A 44 -6.78 4.68 -10.08
C VAL A 44 -7.45 4.48 -11.45
N GLY A 45 -7.03 5.23 -12.47
CA GLY A 45 -7.56 5.08 -13.84
C GLY A 45 -7.28 3.70 -14.47
N GLN A 46 -6.21 3.05 -14.04
CA GLN A 46 -5.81 1.70 -14.49
C GLN A 46 -6.38 0.58 -13.60
N GLY A 47 -7.09 0.89 -12.51
CA GLY A 47 -7.56 -0.11 -11.54
C GLY A 47 -6.45 -0.67 -10.64
N HIS A 48 -5.27 -0.06 -10.64
CA HIS A 48 -4.08 -0.47 -9.90
C HIS A 48 -4.00 0.17 -8.50
N CYS A 49 -5.15 0.42 -7.87
CA CYS A 49 -5.21 1.09 -6.59
C CYS A 49 -6.32 0.51 -5.70
N GLN A 50 -5.96 0.17 -4.46
CA GLN A 50 -6.93 -0.18 -3.41
C GLN A 50 -6.92 0.91 -2.34
N VAL A 51 -8.09 1.23 -1.79
CA VAL A 51 -8.26 2.20 -0.71
C VAL A 51 -8.81 1.51 0.54
N ALA A 52 -8.35 1.94 1.71
CA ALA A 52 -8.86 1.52 3.00
C ALA A 52 -9.70 2.65 3.62
N ILE A 53 -10.92 2.31 4.02
CA ILE A 53 -11.84 3.18 4.73
C ILE A 53 -12.00 2.69 6.17
N ARG A 54 -11.93 3.60 7.13
CA ARG A 54 -12.22 3.33 8.55
C ARG A 54 -12.96 4.53 9.14
N ALA A 55 -14.00 4.28 9.94
CA ALA A 55 -14.84 5.34 10.50
C ALA A 55 -15.35 6.35 9.46
N GLY A 56 -15.67 5.86 8.25
CA GLY A 56 -16.15 6.68 7.13
C GLY A 56 -15.10 7.56 6.45
N GLN A 57 -13.82 7.42 6.81
CA GLN A 57 -12.72 8.24 6.27
C GLN A 57 -11.67 7.38 5.57
N VAL A 58 -10.98 7.96 4.60
CA VAL A 58 -9.80 7.33 3.99
C VAL A 58 -8.70 7.18 5.06
N ALA A 59 -8.39 5.93 5.37
CA ALA A 59 -7.36 5.55 6.34
C ALA A 59 -6.01 5.25 5.68
N GLY A 60 -5.99 5.03 4.37
CA GLY A 60 -4.79 4.75 3.59
C GLY A 60 -5.13 4.18 2.21
N TYR A 61 -4.10 3.97 1.40
CA TYR A 61 -4.23 3.37 0.07
C TYR A 61 -2.96 2.62 -0.34
N VAL A 62 -3.06 1.78 -1.36
CA VAL A 62 -1.95 1.02 -1.93
C VAL A 62 -2.01 1.09 -3.44
N LEU A 63 -0.85 1.31 -4.08
CA LEU A 63 -0.70 1.27 -5.52
C LEU A 63 0.06 0.01 -5.94
N THR A 64 -0.44 -0.66 -6.97
CA THR A 64 0.21 -1.81 -7.59
C THR A 64 0.71 -1.49 -8.99
N ARG A 65 1.59 -2.33 -9.51
CA ARG A 65 2.02 -2.40 -10.90
C ARG A 65 2.13 -3.88 -11.29
N ASP A 66 2.25 -4.15 -12.58
CA ASP A 66 2.35 -5.49 -13.18
C ASP A 66 3.64 -5.64 -14.03
N ASP A 67 4.60 -4.73 -13.88
CA ASP A 67 5.82 -4.63 -14.67
C ASP A 67 7.08 -5.15 -13.95
N PHE A 68 6.95 -5.77 -12.77
CA PHE A 68 8.08 -6.33 -12.03
C PHE A 68 8.34 -7.78 -12.44
N PHE A 69 9.11 -7.96 -13.52
CA PHE A 69 9.36 -9.28 -14.14
C PHE A 69 8.05 -10.01 -14.49
N ASP A 70 7.08 -9.28 -15.02
CA ASP A 70 5.72 -9.74 -15.32
C ASP A 70 4.90 -10.20 -14.08
N TYR A 71 5.33 -9.82 -12.87
CA TYR A 71 4.59 -10.05 -11.63
C TYR A 71 4.02 -8.76 -11.04
N GLY A 72 2.96 -8.91 -10.24
CA GLY A 72 2.44 -7.84 -9.42
C GLY A 72 3.49 -7.26 -8.47
N PHE A 73 3.51 -5.94 -8.33
CA PHE A 73 4.39 -5.20 -7.43
C PHE A 73 3.64 -4.12 -6.68
N VAL A 74 3.66 -4.17 -5.35
CA VAL A 74 3.20 -3.07 -4.51
C VAL A 74 4.26 -1.97 -4.52
N SER A 75 4.00 -0.92 -5.30
CA SER A 75 4.91 0.21 -5.50
C SER A 75 4.79 1.27 -4.40
N LEU A 76 3.66 1.31 -3.69
CA LEU A 76 3.42 2.28 -2.64
C LEU A 76 2.35 1.78 -1.68
N VAL A 77 2.59 1.89 -0.37
CA VAL A 77 1.56 1.74 0.67
C VAL A 77 1.59 3.00 1.54
N VAL A 78 0.44 3.66 1.66
CA VAL A 78 0.28 4.83 2.53
C VAL A 78 -0.76 4.52 3.59
N VAL A 79 -0.44 4.85 4.84
CA VAL A 79 -1.39 4.81 5.96
C VAL A 79 -1.41 6.18 6.61
N SER A 80 -2.60 6.77 6.71
CA SER A 80 -2.83 8.03 7.41
C SER A 80 -2.23 7.97 8.82
N PRO A 81 -1.48 8.99 9.27
CA PRO A 81 -0.87 9.01 10.60
C PRO A 81 -1.85 8.70 11.75
N ALA A 82 -3.09 9.21 11.65
CA ALA A 82 -4.16 8.96 12.63
C ALA A 82 -4.58 7.49 12.74
N HIS A 83 -4.29 6.69 11.70
CA HIS A 83 -4.75 5.32 11.54
C HIS A 83 -3.61 4.29 11.53
N GLN A 84 -2.36 4.71 11.76
CA GLN A 84 -1.22 3.81 11.87
C GLN A 84 -1.33 2.89 13.08
N ARG A 85 -0.67 1.72 12.99
CA ARG A 85 -0.66 0.68 14.04
C ARG A 85 -2.05 0.14 14.41
N ARG A 86 -3.04 0.28 13.53
CA ARG A 86 -4.40 -0.28 13.67
C ARG A 86 -4.74 -1.38 12.67
N GLY A 87 -3.73 -1.94 11.98
CA GLY A 87 -3.90 -2.99 10.97
C GLY A 87 -4.29 -2.51 9.56
N VAL A 88 -4.37 -1.20 9.31
CA VAL A 88 -4.72 -0.64 7.99
C VAL A 88 -3.75 -1.08 6.90
N GLY A 89 -2.44 -0.98 7.13
CA GLY A 89 -1.43 -1.40 6.16
C GLY A 89 -1.54 -2.89 5.81
N VAL A 90 -1.79 -3.75 6.81
CA VAL A 90 -1.95 -5.20 6.59
C VAL A 90 -3.19 -5.47 5.74
N ARG A 91 -4.29 -4.76 5.99
CA ARG A 91 -5.52 -4.88 5.19
C ARG A 91 -5.32 -4.39 3.76
N LEU A 92 -4.59 -3.30 3.56
CA LEU A 92 -4.24 -2.81 2.21
C LEU A 92 -3.41 -3.83 1.45
N LEU A 93 -2.37 -4.41 2.06
CA LEU A 93 -1.55 -5.44 1.43
C LEU A 93 -2.35 -6.70 1.09
N ALA A 94 -3.25 -7.13 1.97
CA ALA A 94 -4.16 -8.25 1.69
C ALA A 94 -5.13 -7.94 0.53
N ALA A 95 -5.60 -6.69 0.41
CA ALA A 95 -6.44 -6.28 -0.71
C ALA A 95 -5.66 -6.23 -2.03
N ALA A 96 -4.40 -5.79 -1.99
CA ALA A 96 -3.51 -5.82 -3.16
C ALA A 96 -3.21 -7.27 -3.60
N GLU A 97 -2.94 -8.17 -2.66
CA GLU A 97 -2.79 -9.61 -2.91
C GLU A 97 -4.04 -10.22 -3.55
N ALA A 98 -5.22 -9.96 -2.98
CA ALA A 98 -6.49 -10.49 -3.51
C ALA A 98 -6.87 -9.95 -4.90
N ALA A 99 -6.37 -8.76 -5.25
CA ALA A 99 -6.56 -8.17 -6.58
C ALA A 99 -5.44 -8.57 -7.57
N CYS A 100 -4.38 -9.22 -7.10
CA CYS A 100 -3.26 -9.60 -7.93
C CYS A 100 -3.64 -10.75 -8.86
N GLN A 101 -3.26 -10.65 -10.15
CA GLN A 101 -3.58 -11.65 -11.17
C GLN A 101 -2.47 -12.68 -11.38
N THR A 102 -1.32 -12.51 -10.71
CA THR A 102 -0.16 -13.39 -10.82
C THR A 102 -0.02 -14.25 -9.58
N ASP A 103 0.67 -15.40 -9.70
CA ASP A 103 0.82 -16.38 -8.60
C ASP A 103 1.58 -15.87 -7.37
N LYS A 104 2.23 -14.71 -7.50
CA LYS A 104 2.94 -14.02 -6.41
C LYS A 104 2.96 -12.52 -6.66
N ILE A 105 3.09 -11.78 -5.56
CA ILE A 105 3.22 -10.32 -5.53
C ILE A 105 4.49 -9.93 -4.79
N PHE A 106 5.16 -8.89 -5.29
CA PHE A 106 6.40 -8.36 -4.73
C PHE A 106 6.17 -6.97 -4.13
N THR A 107 7.11 -6.55 -3.29
CA THR A 107 7.25 -5.16 -2.84
C THR A 107 8.68 -4.95 -2.37
N SER A 108 9.04 -3.71 -2.05
CA SER A 108 10.35 -3.42 -1.51
C SER A 108 10.31 -2.25 -0.55
N THR A 109 11.38 -2.12 0.24
CA THR A 109 11.64 -0.93 1.03
C THR A 109 13.11 -0.83 1.40
N ASN A 110 13.61 0.39 1.62
CA ASN A 110 14.96 0.61 2.09
C ASN A 110 15.27 -0.16 3.39
N GLN A 111 16.53 -0.55 3.55
CA GLN A 111 17.04 -1.24 4.73
C GLN A 111 16.83 -0.43 6.03
N SER A 112 16.85 0.90 5.96
CA SER A 112 16.58 1.78 7.09
C SER A 112 15.10 1.83 7.50
N ASN A 113 14.17 1.46 6.60
CA ASN A 113 12.73 1.57 6.84
C ASN A 113 12.17 0.38 7.63
N LEU A 114 12.53 0.32 8.91
CA LEU A 114 12.10 -0.74 9.82
C LEU A 114 10.57 -0.83 9.99
N ALA A 115 9.85 0.27 9.76
CA ALA A 115 8.39 0.28 9.85
C ALA A 115 7.75 -0.51 8.70
N ALA A 116 8.19 -0.29 7.46
CA ALA A 116 7.73 -1.04 6.30
C ALA A 116 8.13 -2.52 6.39
N GLN A 117 9.36 -2.82 6.83
CA GLN A 117 9.82 -4.20 7.02
C GLN A 117 8.93 -4.98 8.01
N ARG A 118 8.58 -4.38 9.15
CA ARG A 118 7.64 -4.97 10.12
C ARG A 118 6.24 -5.15 9.55
N LEU A 119 5.77 -4.19 8.74
CA LEU A 119 4.50 -4.29 8.05
C LEU A 119 4.47 -5.46 7.08
N PHE A 120 5.49 -5.61 6.24
CA PHE A 120 5.60 -6.70 5.26
C PHE A 120 5.65 -8.06 5.95
N ALA A 121 6.48 -8.19 7.00
CA ALA A 121 6.53 -9.41 7.80
C ALA A 121 5.16 -9.75 8.42
N SER A 122 4.44 -8.76 8.97
CA SER A 122 3.11 -8.94 9.55
C SER A 122 2.05 -9.31 8.52
N ALA A 123 2.24 -8.90 7.25
CA ALA A 123 1.37 -9.26 6.14
C ALA A 123 1.73 -10.62 5.50
N GLY A 124 2.75 -11.32 6.02
CA GLY A 124 3.18 -12.63 5.55
C GLY A 124 4.09 -12.61 4.33
N PHE A 125 4.67 -11.46 3.99
CA PHE A 125 5.72 -11.39 2.99
C PHE A 125 7.03 -11.95 3.55
N VAL A 126 7.81 -12.60 2.69
CA VAL A 126 9.14 -13.12 3.00
C VAL A 126 10.21 -12.31 2.27
N ARG A 127 11.38 -12.12 2.90
CA ARG A 127 12.52 -11.46 2.25
C ARG A 127 13.01 -12.34 1.09
N SER A 128 13.15 -11.75 -0.09
CA SER A 128 13.41 -12.47 -1.34
C SER A 128 14.60 -11.91 -2.15
N GLY A 129 15.29 -10.91 -1.62
CA GLY A 129 16.49 -10.35 -2.25
C GLY A 129 16.85 -8.97 -1.74
N GLN A 130 17.80 -8.33 -2.41
CA GLN A 130 18.09 -6.91 -2.28
C GLN A 130 18.48 -6.34 -3.63
N ILE A 131 18.30 -5.03 -3.80
CA ILE A 131 18.81 -4.25 -4.92
C ILE A 131 19.73 -3.18 -4.33
N ASP A 132 21.00 -3.28 -4.69
CA ASP A 132 22.02 -2.31 -4.31
C ASP A 132 22.05 -1.13 -5.29
N HIS A 133 22.70 -0.04 -4.88
CA HIS A 133 22.95 1.16 -5.70
C HIS A 133 21.71 1.98 -6.11
N LEU A 134 20.60 1.87 -5.36
CA LEU A 134 19.47 2.80 -5.49
C LEU A 134 19.67 4.03 -4.60
N ASP A 135 19.94 3.80 -3.31
CA ASP A 135 20.31 4.84 -2.34
C ASP A 135 21.65 4.46 -1.68
N GLU A 136 22.56 5.43 -1.56
CA GLU A 136 23.90 5.20 -1.01
C GLU A 136 23.84 4.76 0.46
N GLY A 137 24.36 3.57 0.74
CA GLY A 137 24.38 3.01 2.10
C GLY A 137 23.03 2.50 2.62
N ASP A 138 21.97 2.52 1.81
CA ASP A 138 20.63 2.10 2.23
C ASP A 138 19.93 1.25 1.15
N PRO A 139 20.39 -0.01 0.94
CA PRO A 139 19.91 -0.86 -0.14
C PRO A 139 18.42 -1.17 -0.01
N GLU A 140 17.79 -1.45 -1.15
CA GLU A 140 16.37 -1.73 -1.23
C GLU A 140 16.13 -3.22 -0.99
N LEU A 141 15.41 -3.56 0.07
CA LEU A 141 15.11 -4.93 0.45
C LEU A 141 13.86 -5.41 -0.28
N VAL A 142 13.98 -6.50 -1.05
CA VAL A 142 12.87 -7.06 -1.82
C VAL A 142 12.14 -8.13 -1.02
N TYR A 143 10.81 -8.08 -1.06
CA TYR A 143 9.90 -8.98 -0.38
C TYR A 143 8.92 -9.62 -1.38
N MET A 144 8.48 -10.84 -1.08
CA MET A 144 7.56 -11.61 -1.92
C MET A 144 6.50 -12.31 -1.08
N LYS A 145 5.30 -12.44 -1.63
CA LYS A 145 4.23 -13.28 -1.09
C LYS A 145 3.51 -14.02 -2.22
N TRP A 146 3.18 -15.29 -2.01
CA TRP A 146 2.33 -16.06 -2.93
C TRP A 146 0.88 -15.59 -2.85
N CYS A 147 0.26 -15.40 -4.01
CA CYS A 147 -1.17 -15.17 -4.13
C CYS A 147 -1.88 -16.53 -4.19
N ARG A 148 -2.99 -16.67 -3.47
CA ARG A 148 -3.79 -17.91 -3.41
C ARG A 148 -5.15 -17.70 -4.02
#